data_AF-A0A381XWF3-F1
#
_entry.id   AF-A0A381XWF3-F1
#
_cell.length_a   1.000
_cell.length_b   1.000
_cell.length_c   1.000
_cell.angle_alpha   90.00
_cell.angle_beta   90.00
_cell.angle_gamma   90.00
#
_symmetry.space_group_name_H-M   'P 1'
#
loop_
_entity.id
_entity.type
_entity.pdbx_description
1 polymer ?
#
loop_
_entity_poly.entity_id
_entity_poly.type
_entity_poly.pdbx_seq_one_letter_code
_entity_poly.pdbx_strand_id
1 'polypeptide(L)'
;MSSIRKSNHLIKSSEITPESVYLNRRSVLQTIGTLSTGLAVNLFVNHSINANESQLTVSSNKKYSTTESLNSYEDITTYNNFYEFGMQKSDPYTYGSQFEPKPWSVKVTGEANNTGVFDIDDLIDVNALEERIYRLRCVEAWSMVIPWVGIPLASIIKKL
;
A
#
# COMPACT_ATOMS: atom_id res chain seq x y z
N MET A 1 -21.92 42.06 -8.92
CA MET A 1 -22.80 41.17 -8.14
C MET A 1 -23.03 39.90 -8.95
N SER A 2 -22.27 38.83 -8.65
CA SER A 2 -22.39 37.54 -9.34
C SER A 2 -23.45 36.69 -8.64
N SER A 3 -24.52 36.36 -9.36
CA SER A 3 -25.63 35.56 -8.86
C SER A 3 -25.21 34.09 -8.79
N ILE A 4 -25.11 33.55 -7.57
CA ILE A 4 -24.94 32.12 -7.32
C ILE A 4 -26.21 31.40 -7.79
N ARG A 5 -26.14 30.69 -8.94
CA ARG A 5 -27.18 29.75 -9.35
C ARG A 5 -27.09 28.51 -8.46
N LYS A 6 -28.04 28.34 -7.52
CA LYS A 6 -28.26 27.05 -6.86
C LYS A 6 -28.86 26.09 -7.89
N SER A 7 -28.16 25.02 -8.24
CA SER A 7 -28.73 23.93 -9.03
C SER A 7 -29.70 23.13 -8.15
N ASN A 8 -31.00 23.31 -8.37
CA ASN A 8 -32.02 22.44 -7.79
C ASN A 8 -32.06 21.11 -8.56
N HIS A 9 -30.99 20.31 -8.48
CA HIS A 9 -31.01 18.96 -9.01
C HIS A 9 -31.80 18.07 -8.04
N LEU A 10 -33.12 18.04 -8.22
CA LEU A 10 -33.98 17.06 -7.57
C LEU A 10 -33.64 15.69 -8.18
N ILE A 11 -32.99 14.83 -7.39
CA ILE A 11 -32.74 13.44 -7.78
C ILE A 11 -34.09 12.76 -7.93
N LYS A 12 -34.38 12.24 -9.12
CA LYS A 12 -35.65 11.53 -9.35
C LYS A 12 -35.59 10.20 -8.62
N SER A 13 -36.70 9.75 -8.04
CA SER A 13 -36.76 8.45 -7.37
C SER A 13 -36.38 7.28 -8.28
N SER A 14 -36.51 7.43 -9.60
CA SER A 14 -36.06 6.46 -10.61
C SER A 14 -34.53 6.36 -10.76
N GLU A 15 -33.79 7.39 -10.33
CA GLU A 15 -32.31 7.42 -10.34
C GLU A 15 -31.73 6.83 -9.05
N ILE A 16 -32.59 6.56 -8.05
CA ILE A 16 -32.21 5.97 -6.78
C ILE A 16 -32.41 4.47 -6.87
N THR A 17 -31.33 3.72 -6.66
CA THR A 17 -31.41 2.26 -6.53
C THR A 17 -32.38 1.90 -5.39
N PRO A 18 -33.42 1.09 -5.63
CA PRO A 18 -34.33 0.67 -4.58
C PRO A 18 -33.59 0.00 -3.40
N GLU A 19 -34.01 0.29 -2.17
CA GLU A 19 -33.36 -0.22 -0.95
C GLU A 19 -33.24 -1.74 -0.94
N SER A 20 -34.29 -2.45 -1.36
CA SER A 20 -34.30 -3.91 -1.46
C SER A 20 -33.23 -4.45 -2.42
N VAL A 21 -32.91 -3.71 -3.48
CA VAL A 21 -31.84 -4.05 -4.43
C VAL A 21 -30.46 -3.73 -3.83
N TYR A 22 -30.32 -2.60 -3.12
CA TYR A 22 -29.08 -2.23 -2.43
C TYR A 22 -28.71 -3.21 -1.30
N LEU A 23 -29.69 -3.64 -0.52
CA LEU A 23 -29.50 -4.63 0.55
C LEU A 23 -29.10 -6.00 -0.01
N ASN A 24 -29.57 -6.34 -1.21
CA ASN A 24 -29.24 -7.59 -1.92
C ASN A 24 -28.09 -7.47 -2.94
N ARG A 25 -27.34 -6.36 -2.94
CA ARG A 25 -26.30 -6.06 -3.95
C ARG A 25 -25.25 -7.16 -4.14
N ARG A 26 -24.97 -7.94 -3.08
CA ARG A 26 -23.97 -9.04 -3.13
C ARG A 26 -24.46 -10.21 -3.99
N SER A 27 -25.75 -10.53 -3.93
CA SER A 27 -26.36 -11.56 -4.78
C SER A 27 -26.39 -11.11 -6.25
N VAL A 28 -26.71 -9.84 -6.49
CA VAL A 28 -26.69 -9.23 -7.84
C VAL A 28 -25.29 -9.30 -8.46
N LEU A 29 -24.25 -8.92 -7.71
CA LEU A 29 -22.85 -8.98 -8.18
C LEU A 29 -22.38 -10.43 -8.44
N GLN A 30 -22.83 -11.40 -7.65
CA GLN A 30 -22.52 -12.81 -7.86
C GLN A 30 -23.15 -13.35 -9.15
N THR A 31 -24.38 -12.95 -9.48
CA THR A 31 -25.06 -13.35 -10.72
C THR A 31 -24.44 -12.70 -11.96
N ILE A 32 -23.93 -11.47 -11.85
CA ILE A 32 -23.23 -10.79 -12.95
C ILE A 32 -21.86 -11.43 -13.21
N GLY A 33 -21.14 -11.84 -12.16
CA GLY A 33 -19.84 -12.52 -12.30
C GLY A 33 -19.89 -13.88 -13.01
N THR A 34 -21.06 -14.55 -13.03
CA THR A 34 -21.23 -15.82 -13.74
C THR A 34 -21.44 -15.71 -15.26
N LEU A 35 -21.63 -14.50 -15.81
CA LEU A 35 -21.83 -14.29 -17.26
C LEU A 35 -20.58 -13.82 -18.02
N SER A 36 -19.47 -13.52 -17.34
CA SER A 36 -18.27 -12.92 -17.97
C SER A 36 -17.12 -13.91 -18.23
N THR A 37 -17.35 -15.23 -18.15
CA THR A 37 -16.34 -16.23 -18.53
C THR A 37 -16.27 -16.38 -20.05
N GLY A 38 -15.65 -15.42 -20.73
CA GLY A 38 -15.42 -15.46 -22.17
C GLY A 38 -14.31 -14.51 -22.60
N LEU A 39 -13.16 -15.11 -22.95
CA LEU A 39 -11.99 -14.57 -23.67
C LEU A 39 -10.84 -13.99 -22.81
N ALA A 40 -9.76 -14.76 -22.79
CA ALA A 40 -8.43 -14.43 -22.26
C ALA A 40 -7.50 -13.95 -23.38
N VAL A 41 -6.55 -13.05 -23.08
CA VAL A 41 -5.16 -13.12 -23.58
C VAL A 41 -4.23 -12.45 -22.55
N ASN A 42 -3.35 -13.25 -21.94
CA ASN A 42 -2.20 -12.79 -21.16
C ASN A 42 -1.01 -12.57 -22.10
N LEU A 43 -0.47 -11.35 -22.13
CA LEU A 43 0.84 -11.05 -22.71
C LEU A 43 1.70 -10.38 -21.64
N PHE A 44 2.41 -11.18 -20.84
CA PHE A 44 3.43 -10.67 -19.92
C PHE A 44 4.81 -10.76 -20.60
N VAL A 45 5.45 -9.60 -20.73
CA VAL A 45 6.84 -9.47 -21.17
C VAL A 45 7.71 -9.43 -19.92
N ASN A 46 8.51 -10.47 -19.69
CA ASN A 46 9.53 -10.47 -18.64
C ASN A 46 10.71 -9.60 -19.08
N HIS A 47 10.89 -8.44 -18.44
CA HIS A 47 12.12 -7.67 -18.52
C HIS A 47 12.92 -7.87 -17.24
N SER A 48 13.95 -8.71 -17.30
CA SER A 48 14.86 -8.97 -16.18
C SER A 48 15.91 -7.87 -16.10
N ILE A 49 15.74 -6.91 -15.20
CA ILE A 49 16.77 -5.95 -14.82
C ILE A 49 17.64 -6.58 -13.72
N ASN A 50 18.88 -6.94 -14.07
CA ASN A 50 19.87 -7.37 -13.10
C ASN A 50 20.50 -6.13 -12.45
N ALA A 51 19.97 -5.74 -11.29
CA ALA A 51 20.67 -4.83 -10.39
C ALA A 51 21.67 -5.63 -9.54
N ASN A 52 22.94 -5.25 -9.59
CA ASN A 52 23.97 -5.72 -8.66
C ASN A 52 23.66 -5.15 -7.27
N GLU A 53 22.82 -5.84 -6.51
CA GLU A 53 22.56 -5.49 -5.12
C GLU A 53 23.60 -6.16 -4.22
N SER A 54 24.32 -5.37 -3.44
CA SER A 54 25.00 -5.86 -2.24
C SER A 54 23.94 -6.58 -1.40
N GLN A 55 24.01 -7.91 -1.34
CA GLN A 55 22.96 -8.72 -0.73
C GLN A 55 22.94 -8.42 0.77
N LEU A 56 21.95 -7.64 1.20
CA LEU A 56 21.71 -7.38 2.63
C LEU A 56 21.50 -8.72 3.33
N THR A 57 22.18 -8.91 4.47
CA THR A 57 21.94 -10.10 5.29
C THR A 57 20.66 -9.89 6.08
N VAL A 58 19.57 -10.49 5.62
CA VAL A 58 18.26 -10.39 6.26
C VAL A 58 17.92 -11.71 6.94
N SER A 59 17.66 -11.66 8.24
CA SER A 59 17.26 -12.84 9.02
C SER A 59 15.73 -13.03 8.98
N SER A 60 15.25 -14.24 8.68
CA SER A 60 13.80 -14.48 8.67
C SER A 60 13.26 -14.67 10.09
N ASN A 61 12.30 -13.83 10.50
CA ASN A 61 11.69 -13.91 11.83
C ASN A 61 10.41 -14.75 11.80
N LYS A 62 10.55 -16.06 12.04
CA LYS A 62 9.44 -17.03 12.06
C LYS A 62 8.39 -16.74 13.14
N LYS A 63 8.75 -16.08 14.25
CA LYS A 63 7.82 -15.80 15.36
C LYS A 63 6.73 -14.81 14.94
N TYR A 64 7.07 -13.85 14.09
CA TYR A 64 6.15 -12.81 13.63
C TYR A 64 5.69 -13.00 12.18
N SER A 65 6.03 -14.12 11.55
CA SER A 65 5.70 -14.36 10.14
C SER A 65 4.54 -15.35 10.00
N THR A 66 3.63 -15.06 9.08
CA THR A 66 2.64 -16.05 8.62
C THR A 66 3.23 -17.02 7.59
N THR A 67 2.57 -18.16 7.38
CA THR A 67 2.89 -19.15 6.34
C THR A 67 1.94 -19.09 5.15
N GLU A 68 1.08 -18.07 5.07
CA GLU A 68 0.18 -17.87 3.93
C GLU A 68 0.93 -17.58 2.64
N SER A 69 0.24 -17.84 1.52
CA SER A 69 0.73 -17.50 0.19
C SER A 69 1.01 -15.99 0.08
N LEU A 70 2.20 -15.67 -0.40
CA LEU A 70 2.62 -14.29 -0.65
C LEU A 70 1.89 -13.71 -1.86
N ASN A 71 1.66 -12.41 -1.83
CA ASN A 71 1.33 -11.67 -3.06
C ASN A 71 2.56 -11.58 -3.97
N SER A 72 2.33 -11.38 -5.26
CA SER A 72 3.42 -11.15 -6.20
C SER A 72 4.13 -9.83 -5.91
N TYR A 73 5.42 -9.73 -6.24
CA TYR A 73 6.16 -8.47 -6.12
C TYR A 73 5.52 -7.34 -6.93
N GLU A 74 4.99 -7.67 -8.12
CA GLU A 74 4.27 -6.74 -8.98
C GLU A 74 3.04 -6.16 -8.27
N ASP A 75 2.17 -7.01 -7.69
CA ASP A 75 1.00 -6.52 -6.95
C ASP A 75 1.41 -5.58 -5.80
N ILE A 76 2.45 -5.95 -5.05
CA ILE A 76 2.95 -5.21 -3.89
C ILE A 76 3.47 -3.81 -4.29
N THR A 77 4.09 -3.69 -5.46
CA THR A 77 4.78 -2.47 -5.91
C THR A 77 3.99 -1.62 -6.91
N THR A 78 2.85 -2.12 -7.39
CA THR A 78 2.02 -1.42 -8.40
C THR A 78 0.61 -1.09 -7.94
N TYR A 79 0.11 -1.72 -6.86
CA TYR A 79 -1.22 -1.44 -6.30
C TYR A 79 -1.11 -0.79 -4.92
N ASN A 80 -0.95 0.55 -4.92
CA ASN A 80 -0.59 1.29 -3.71
C ASN A 80 -1.56 2.46 -3.44
N ASN A 81 -1.61 2.88 -2.18
CA ASN A 81 -2.21 4.15 -1.80
C ASN A 81 -1.10 5.06 -1.30
N PHE A 82 -0.74 6.06 -2.10
CA PHE A 82 0.18 7.12 -1.69
C PHE A 82 -0.20 8.41 -2.41
N TYR A 83 -1.00 9.24 -1.73
CA TYR A 83 -1.78 10.31 -2.36
C TYR A 83 -0.92 11.48 -2.83
N GLU A 84 0.26 11.62 -2.26
CA GLU A 84 1.32 12.54 -2.69
C GLU A 84 1.69 12.33 -4.16
N PHE A 85 1.46 11.13 -4.70
CA PHE A 85 1.71 10.80 -6.10
C PHE A 85 0.44 10.55 -6.91
N GLY A 86 -0.76 10.75 -6.37
CA GLY A 86 -2.03 10.60 -7.10
C GLY A 86 -3.05 9.70 -6.40
N MET A 87 -4.25 9.64 -6.97
CA MET A 87 -5.42 9.02 -6.33
C MET A 87 -5.72 7.61 -6.86
N GLN A 88 -5.22 7.26 -8.05
CA GLN A 88 -5.37 5.91 -8.60
C GLN A 88 -4.32 4.98 -8.00
N LYS A 89 -4.64 3.69 -7.96
CA LYS A 89 -3.79 2.66 -7.33
C LYS A 89 -2.42 2.52 -7.99
N SER A 90 -2.34 2.82 -9.29
CA SER A 90 -1.12 2.77 -10.10
C SER A 90 -0.34 4.10 -10.13
N ASP A 91 -0.94 5.20 -9.64
CA ASP A 91 -0.30 6.51 -9.69
C ASP A 91 1.03 6.53 -8.87
N PRO A 92 1.10 5.94 -7.65
CA PRO A 92 2.37 5.87 -6.90
C PRO A 92 3.48 5.15 -7.65
N TYR A 93 3.17 4.06 -8.36
CA TYR A 93 4.14 3.36 -9.21
C TYR A 93 4.61 4.23 -10.39
N THR A 94 3.67 4.96 -10.99
CA THR A 94 3.94 5.78 -12.18
C THR A 94 4.79 7.01 -11.86
N TYR A 95 4.50 7.69 -10.75
CA TYR A 95 5.09 9.00 -10.44
C TYR A 95 6.07 8.96 -9.26
N GLY A 96 6.07 7.91 -8.44
CA GLY A 96 6.90 7.83 -7.23
C GLY A 96 8.40 7.74 -7.49
N SER A 97 8.81 7.39 -8.71
CA SER A 97 10.22 7.41 -9.12
C SER A 97 10.84 8.82 -9.12
N GLN A 98 10.02 9.88 -9.07
CA GLN A 98 10.46 11.27 -8.94
C GLN A 98 10.87 11.65 -7.52
N PHE A 99 10.60 10.78 -6.54
CA PHE A 99 11.00 11.00 -5.16
C PHE A 99 12.49 10.75 -4.97
N GLU A 100 13.17 11.68 -4.30
CA GLU A 100 14.57 11.55 -3.91
C GLU A 100 14.64 11.11 -2.44
N PRO A 101 14.76 9.81 -2.13
CA PRO A 101 14.70 9.30 -0.77
C PRO A 101 16.00 9.51 0.01
N LYS A 102 17.04 10.10 -0.59
CA LYS A 102 18.34 10.33 0.04
C LYS A 102 18.90 11.70 -0.34
N PRO A 103 19.49 12.46 0.62
CA PRO A 103 19.58 12.16 2.06
C PRO A 103 18.22 12.23 2.77
N TRP A 104 18.05 11.53 3.89
CA TRP A 104 16.79 11.53 4.65
C TRP A 104 17.03 11.68 6.14
N SER A 105 16.33 12.64 6.76
CA SER A 105 16.45 12.90 8.19
C SER A 105 15.13 12.69 8.90
N VAL A 106 15.19 12.13 10.11
CA VAL A 106 14.05 11.89 11.00
C VAL A 106 14.15 12.84 12.18
N LYS A 107 13.09 13.62 12.42
CA LYS A 107 12.99 14.51 13.58
C LYS A 107 12.20 13.84 14.71
N VAL A 108 12.84 13.66 15.87
CA VAL A 108 12.23 13.11 17.09
C VAL A 108 11.88 14.27 18.02
N THR A 109 10.63 14.36 18.44
CA THR A 109 10.10 15.42 19.30
C THR A 109 9.08 14.86 20.31
N GLY A 110 8.64 15.68 21.25
CA GLY A 110 7.67 15.29 22.28
C GLY A 110 8.32 14.75 23.54
N GLU A 111 7.62 13.85 24.23
CA GLU A 111 8.07 13.24 25.49
C GLU A 111 9.09 12.11 25.21
N ALA A 112 10.35 12.48 24.99
CA ALA A 112 11.47 11.57 24.77
C ALA A 112 12.74 12.11 25.41
N ASN A 113 13.65 11.21 25.80
CA ASN A 113 14.90 11.60 26.46
C ASN A 113 15.90 12.21 25.46
N ASN A 114 15.99 11.67 24.24
CA ASN A 114 16.86 12.15 23.17
C ASN A 114 16.03 12.66 21.98
N THR A 115 15.68 13.94 22.01
CA THR A 115 15.03 14.64 20.90
C THR A 115 16.06 15.27 19.97
N GLY A 116 15.76 15.36 18.67
CA GLY A 116 16.70 15.93 17.70
C GLY A 116 16.34 15.63 16.26
N VAL A 117 17.26 15.98 15.36
CA VAL A 117 17.22 15.58 13.95
C VAL A 117 18.34 14.55 13.76
N PHE A 118 17.97 13.37 13.28
CA PHE A 118 18.88 12.25 13.06
C PHE A 118 18.90 11.88 11.59
N ASP A 119 20.06 11.45 11.08
CA ASP A 119 20.10 10.77 9.79
C ASP A 119 19.41 9.39 9.95
N ILE A 120 18.64 8.98 8.95
CA ILE A 120 17.97 7.67 8.98
C ILE A 120 18.99 6.52 9.02
N ASP A 121 20.14 6.69 8.36
CA ASP A 121 21.17 5.66 8.28
C ASP A 121 21.89 5.47 9.65
N ASP A 122 21.86 6.46 10.55
CA ASP A 122 22.36 6.33 11.93
C ASP A 122 21.37 5.57 12.85
N LEU A 123 20.07 5.67 12.56
CA LEU A 123 19.03 5.02 13.35
C LEU A 123 18.91 3.53 13.01
N ILE A 124 19.09 3.17 11.74
CA ILE A 124 18.92 1.79 11.24
C ILE A 124 20.23 1.02 11.33
N ASP A 125 20.26 -0.02 12.16
CA ASP A 125 21.36 -1.00 12.14
C ASP A 125 21.11 -2.04 11.05
N VAL A 126 21.86 -1.93 9.95
CA VAL A 126 21.78 -2.83 8.79
C VAL A 126 22.07 -4.29 9.13
N ASN A 127 22.79 -4.57 10.22
CA ASN A 127 23.09 -5.95 10.65
C ASN A 127 21.95 -6.56 11.47
N ALA A 128 20.98 -5.75 11.90
CA ALA A 128 19.83 -6.17 12.69
C ALA A 128 18.55 -6.34 11.84
N LEU A 129 18.66 -6.29 10.51
CA LEU A 129 17.53 -6.44 9.60
C LEU A 129 16.88 -7.82 9.76
N GLU A 130 15.56 -7.79 9.87
CA GLU A 130 14.74 -8.98 9.90
C GLU A 130 13.60 -8.90 8.88
N GLU A 131 13.29 -10.05 8.29
CA GLU A 131 12.11 -10.25 7.47
C GLU A 131 10.94 -10.66 8.36
N ARG A 132 9.79 -10.00 8.16
CA ARG A 132 8.51 -10.36 8.77
C ARG A 132 7.42 -10.44 7.71
N ILE A 133 6.84 -11.63 7.57
CA ILE A 133 5.73 -11.85 6.63
C ILE A 133 4.43 -11.45 7.32
N TYR A 134 3.88 -10.30 6.93
CA TYR A 134 2.66 -9.74 7.51
C TYR A 134 1.51 -9.61 6.52
N ARG A 135 0.30 -9.64 7.08
CA ARG A 135 -0.93 -9.27 6.35
C ARG A 135 -1.11 -7.76 6.43
N LEU A 136 -0.96 -7.07 5.31
CA LEU A 136 -1.40 -5.69 5.16
C LEU A 136 -2.90 -5.69 4.85
N ARG A 137 -3.68 -4.91 5.60
CA ARG A 137 -5.13 -4.75 5.41
C ARG A 137 -5.44 -3.26 5.24
N CYS A 138 -5.76 -2.85 4.01
CA CYS A 138 -6.21 -1.50 3.75
C CYS A 138 -7.65 -1.29 4.24
N VAL A 139 -8.08 -0.11 4.66
CA VAL A 139 -9.48 0.12 5.04
C VAL A 139 -10.47 -0.11 3.87
N GLU A 140 -10.03 0.06 2.62
CA GLU A 140 -10.79 -0.08 1.37
C GLU A 140 -11.12 -1.53 0.96
N ALA A 141 -11.23 -2.45 1.92
CA ALA A 141 -11.64 -3.84 1.69
C ALA A 141 -10.68 -4.75 0.87
N TRP A 142 -9.42 -4.37 0.65
CA TRP A 142 -8.37 -5.24 0.09
C TRP A 142 -7.23 -5.53 1.08
N SER A 143 -6.43 -6.56 0.80
CA SER A 143 -5.30 -7.00 1.63
C SER A 143 -4.21 -7.66 0.81
N MET A 144 -3.01 -7.71 1.37
CA MET A 144 -1.85 -8.43 0.82
C MET A 144 -1.08 -9.15 1.92
N VAL A 145 -0.36 -10.21 1.56
CA VAL A 145 0.66 -10.85 2.39
C VAL A 145 2.03 -10.43 1.87
N ILE A 146 2.76 -9.65 2.67
CA ILE A 146 3.98 -8.95 2.25
C ILE A 146 5.16 -9.35 3.15
N PRO A 147 6.29 -9.80 2.59
CA PRO A 147 7.53 -10.04 3.33
C PRO A 147 8.27 -8.71 3.57
N TRP A 148 7.93 -8.01 4.65
CA TRP A 148 8.58 -6.74 5.00
C TRP A 148 9.99 -6.97 5.53
N VAL A 149 10.91 -6.08 5.22
CA VAL A 149 12.28 -6.06 5.76
C VAL A 149 12.51 -4.77 6.54
N GLY A 150 13.04 -4.88 7.75
CA GLY A 150 13.37 -3.71 8.55
C GLY A 150 13.88 -4.07 9.94
N ILE A 151 13.84 -3.09 10.85
CA ILE A 151 14.12 -3.29 12.28
C ILE A 151 12.88 -2.91 13.11
N PRO A 152 12.70 -3.51 14.31
CA PRO A 152 11.64 -3.07 15.20
C PRO A 152 11.81 -1.61 15.60
N LEU A 153 10.73 -0.82 15.56
CA LEU A 153 10.75 0.56 16.06
C LEU A 153 11.24 0.66 17.51
N ALA A 154 10.94 -0.35 18.35
CA ALA A 154 11.43 -0.41 19.72
C ALA A 154 12.97 -0.41 19.82
N SER A 155 13.68 -0.96 18.83
CA SER A 155 15.14 -0.92 18.78
C SER A 155 15.65 0.49 18.49
N ILE A 156 14.92 1.26 17.67
CA ILE A 156 15.21 2.68 17.41
C ILE A 156 14.94 3.51 18.67
N ILE A 157 13.77 3.32 19.31
CA ILE A 157 13.39 4.06 20.51
C ILE A 157 14.40 3.86 21.65
N LYS A 158 15.02 2.68 21.79
CA LYS A 158 16.06 2.45 22.81
C LYS A 158 17.35 3.25 22.59
N LYS A 159 17.60 3.70 21.35
CA LYS A 159 18.73 4.59 21.02
C LYS A 159 18.37 6.07 21.22
N LEU A 160 17.08 6.38 21.30
CA LEU A 160 16.51 7.71 21.55
C LEU A 160 16.16 7.88 23.05
#